data_AF-A0A945CQ49-F1
#
_entry.id   AF-A0A945CQ49-F1
#
_cell.length_a   1.000
_cell.length_b   1.000
_cell.length_c   1.000
_cell.angle_alpha   90.00
_cell.angle_beta   90.00
_cell.angle_gamma   90.00
#
_symmetry.space_group_name_H-M   'P 1'
#
loop_
_entity.id
_entity.type
_entity.pdbx_description
1 polymer ?
#
loop_
_entity_poly.entity_id
_entity_poly.type
_entity_poly.pdbx_seq_one_letter_code
_entity_poly.pdbx_strand_id
1 'polypeptide(L)'
;MKIRNHLLEGEGVDFRGSPNQGGEYAEGALDTIIIHYTAGANAESAIETLSDTERRVSAHLVVGRDGAVTQLLPFDAIGWHAGVSQWGQREGFNQYSIGIEIDNAGQLEQKDGKCVSWFDRAYPEEEVFWGVHRNQIEATPWHRFTKVQVEAVEELCRLLIAEYGLRHILGHEEIAPQRKIDPGPAFPLDGLRARLLHGSVASLLSERGGEI
;
A
#
# COMPACT_ATOMS: atom_id res chain seq x y z
N MET A 1 10.83 -12.39 -4.26
CA MET A 1 10.09 -12.04 -5.50
C MET A 1 11.03 -11.41 -6.53
N LYS A 2 10.66 -11.36 -7.81
CA LYS A 2 11.38 -10.62 -8.87
C LYS A 2 10.38 -10.03 -9.88
N ILE A 3 10.79 -9.00 -10.61
CA ILE A 3 9.98 -8.39 -11.66
C ILE A 3 10.52 -8.84 -13.01
N ARG A 4 9.63 -9.23 -13.93
CA ARG A 4 9.94 -9.53 -15.33
C ARG A 4 8.82 -9.00 -16.20
N ASN A 5 9.18 -8.18 -17.20
CA ASN A 5 8.21 -7.55 -18.12
C ASN A 5 7.03 -6.91 -17.35
N HIS A 6 7.35 -6.11 -16.33
CA HIS A 6 6.38 -5.42 -15.47
C HIS A 6 5.44 -6.32 -14.65
N LEU A 7 5.68 -7.63 -14.64
CA LEU A 7 4.93 -8.60 -13.83
C LEU A 7 5.81 -9.18 -12.71
N LEU A 8 5.17 -9.47 -11.58
CA LEU A 8 5.78 -10.04 -10.41
C LEU A 8 5.81 -11.57 -10.55
N GLU A 9 6.98 -12.16 -10.29
CA GLU A 9 7.18 -13.62 -10.24
C GLU A 9 7.70 -14.02 -8.84
N GLY A 10 7.15 -15.08 -8.27
CA GLY A 10 7.59 -15.60 -6.97
C GLY A 10 6.62 -16.63 -6.39
N GLU A 11 7.05 -17.29 -5.31
CA GLU A 11 6.15 -18.09 -4.48
C GLU A 11 5.12 -17.18 -3.80
N GLY A 12 3.85 -17.61 -3.75
CA GLY A 12 2.77 -16.82 -3.16
C GLY A 12 2.34 -15.59 -3.98
N VAL A 13 2.78 -15.50 -5.25
CA VAL A 13 2.40 -14.44 -6.19
C VAL A 13 1.46 -15.01 -7.25
N ASP A 14 0.32 -14.35 -7.46
CA ASP A 14 -0.61 -14.60 -8.55
C ASP A 14 -0.81 -13.35 -9.41
N PHE A 15 -1.18 -13.52 -10.69
CA PHE A 15 -1.55 -12.43 -11.58
C PHE A 15 -3.00 -12.60 -12.06
N ARG A 16 -3.85 -11.63 -11.72
CA ARG A 16 -5.27 -11.58 -12.09
C ARG A 16 -5.59 -10.22 -12.70
N GLY A 17 -5.34 -10.10 -14.00
CA GLY A 17 -5.48 -8.84 -14.74
C GLY A 17 -6.81 -8.14 -14.52
N SER A 18 -6.76 -6.88 -14.10
CA SER A 18 -7.94 -6.00 -14.03
C SER A 18 -8.13 -5.23 -15.34
N PRO A 19 -9.38 -5.09 -15.85
CA PRO A 19 -9.66 -4.23 -17.00
C PRO A 19 -9.60 -2.72 -16.66
N ASN A 20 -9.57 -2.36 -15.37
CA ASN A 20 -9.56 -0.98 -14.91
C ASN A 20 -8.14 -0.42 -14.92
N GLN A 21 -7.69 0.13 -16.04
CA GLN A 21 -6.38 0.77 -16.15
C GLN A 21 -6.39 1.91 -17.14
N GLY A 22 -5.48 2.86 -16.92
CA GLY A 22 -5.15 3.91 -17.86
C GLY A 22 -4.15 3.44 -18.92
N GLY A 23 -3.56 4.41 -19.62
CA GLY A 23 -2.41 4.17 -20.49
C GLY A 23 -1.12 3.97 -19.70
N GLU A 24 0.00 4.09 -20.39
CA GLU A 24 1.33 4.00 -19.80
C GLU A 24 1.74 5.31 -19.11
N TYR A 25 2.70 5.21 -18.19
CA TYR A 25 3.34 6.37 -17.60
C TYR A 25 4.12 7.17 -18.66
N ALA A 26 4.12 8.50 -18.54
CA ALA A 26 5.08 9.31 -19.28
C ALA A 26 6.51 8.96 -18.83
N GLU A 27 7.47 9.08 -19.75
CA GLU A 27 8.87 8.75 -19.48
C GLU A 27 9.39 9.48 -18.24
N GLY A 28 9.91 8.72 -17.27
CA GLY A 28 10.44 9.25 -16.01
C GLY A 28 9.40 9.80 -15.02
N ALA A 29 8.11 9.65 -15.27
CA ALA A 29 7.05 10.15 -14.39
C ALA A 29 6.85 9.28 -13.13
N LEU A 30 6.97 7.96 -13.28
CA LEU A 30 6.75 7.02 -12.18
C LEU A 30 7.87 7.14 -11.12
N ASP A 31 7.53 7.63 -9.92
CA ASP A 31 8.50 7.81 -8.83
C ASP A 31 7.94 7.54 -7.42
N THR A 32 6.68 7.12 -7.31
CA THR A 32 5.95 7.03 -6.04
C THR A 32 5.31 5.65 -5.84
N ILE A 33 5.32 5.15 -4.60
CA ILE A 33 4.47 4.05 -4.14
C ILE A 33 3.39 4.64 -3.23
N ILE A 34 2.14 4.23 -3.40
CA ILE A 34 1.04 4.61 -2.51
C ILE A 34 0.51 3.36 -1.80
N ILE A 35 0.53 3.41 -0.47
CA ILE A 35 0.02 2.36 0.40
C ILE A 35 -1.43 2.66 0.79
N HIS A 36 -2.28 1.64 0.63
CA HIS A 36 -3.70 1.65 0.93
C HIS A 36 -4.05 0.50 1.88
N TYR A 37 -5.26 0.55 2.42
CA TYR A 37 -5.96 -0.66 2.86
C TYR A 37 -7.26 -0.80 2.07
N THR A 38 -7.76 -2.03 1.98
CA THR A 38 -8.95 -2.34 1.16
C THR A 38 -10.28 -1.91 1.77
N ALA A 39 -10.34 -1.76 3.10
CA ALA A 39 -11.57 -1.52 3.88
C ALA A 39 -12.58 -2.68 3.71
N GLY A 40 -12.11 -3.82 3.24
CA GLY A 40 -12.93 -4.96 2.82
C GLY A 40 -12.98 -6.07 3.85
N ALA A 41 -13.72 -7.13 3.50
CA ALA A 41 -13.85 -8.32 4.33
C ALA A 41 -12.68 -9.30 4.15
N ASN A 42 -12.06 -9.30 2.96
CA ASN A 42 -10.90 -10.11 2.61
C ASN A 42 -10.27 -9.62 1.28
N ALA A 43 -9.09 -10.14 0.94
CA ALA A 43 -8.38 -9.85 -0.31
C ALA A 43 -9.20 -10.16 -1.57
N GLU A 44 -9.93 -11.28 -1.62
CA GLU A 44 -10.72 -11.65 -2.80
C GLU A 44 -11.79 -10.60 -3.12
N SER A 45 -12.52 -10.14 -2.11
CA SER A 45 -13.54 -9.09 -2.29
C SER A 45 -12.93 -7.77 -2.79
N ALA A 46 -11.69 -7.47 -2.42
CA ALA A 46 -10.97 -6.32 -2.93
C ALA A 46 -10.56 -6.53 -4.39
N ILE A 47 -10.04 -7.71 -4.74
CA ILE A 47 -9.67 -8.09 -6.12
C ILE A 47 -10.89 -7.99 -7.05
N GLU A 48 -12.04 -8.50 -6.63
CA GLU A 48 -13.31 -8.38 -7.36
C GLU A 48 -13.68 -6.92 -7.60
N THR A 49 -13.66 -6.10 -6.54
CA THR A 49 -14.00 -4.66 -6.62
C THR A 49 -13.06 -3.89 -7.54
N LEU A 50 -11.75 -4.17 -7.46
CA LEU A 50 -10.71 -3.52 -8.27
C LEU A 50 -10.70 -4.00 -9.72
N SER A 51 -11.42 -5.09 -10.02
CA SER A 51 -11.58 -5.65 -11.36
C SER A 51 -12.96 -5.39 -11.97
N ASP A 52 -13.89 -4.84 -11.19
CA ASP A 52 -15.23 -4.50 -11.63
C ASP A 52 -15.23 -3.23 -12.49
N THR A 53 -15.59 -3.39 -13.77
CA THR A 53 -15.62 -2.29 -14.76
C THR A 53 -16.56 -1.15 -14.40
N GLU A 54 -17.59 -1.41 -13.57
CA GLU A 54 -18.52 -0.37 -13.13
C GLU A 54 -17.92 0.53 -12.04
N ARG A 55 -16.97 0.01 -11.26
CA ARG A 55 -16.36 0.72 -10.12
C ARG A 55 -15.33 1.75 -10.54
N ARG A 56 -14.68 1.55 -11.70
CA ARG A 56 -13.65 2.43 -12.27
C ARG A 56 -12.54 2.78 -11.27
N VAL A 57 -12.13 1.81 -10.46
CA VAL A 57 -10.99 1.88 -9.54
C VAL A 57 -10.11 0.65 -9.72
N SER A 58 -8.83 0.79 -9.44
CA SER A 58 -7.86 -0.31 -9.49
C SER A 58 -6.59 0.05 -8.73
N ALA A 59 -5.87 -0.98 -8.31
CA ALA A 59 -4.52 -0.89 -7.76
C ALA A 59 -3.64 -1.93 -8.45
N HIS A 60 -2.32 -1.82 -8.27
CA HIS A 60 -1.41 -2.74 -8.95
C HIS A 60 -1.30 -4.06 -8.22
N LEU A 61 -1.31 -4.01 -6.89
CA LEU A 61 -1.10 -5.16 -6.02
C LEU A 61 -2.17 -5.19 -4.92
N VAL A 62 -2.59 -6.39 -4.54
CA VAL A 62 -3.38 -6.69 -3.34
C VAL A 62 -2.58 -7.68 -2.48
N VAL A 63 -2.37 -7.36 -1.21
CA VAL A 63 -1.66 -8.21 -0.23
C VAL A 63 -2.66 -8.79 0.77
N GLY A 64 -2.82 -10.11 0.75
CA GLY A 64 -3.69 -10.86 1.65
C GLY A 64 -3.18 -10.92 3.08
N ARG A 65 -4.05 -11.30 4.03
CA ARG A 65 -3.70 -11.43 5.47
C ARG A 65 -2.55 -12.38 5.76
N ASP A 66 -2.39 -13.40 4.92
CA ASP A 66 -1.34 -14.42 4.96
C ASP A 66 -0.03 -13.98 4.27
N GLY A 67 0.00 -12.79 3.64
CA GLY A 67 1.13 -12.28 2.89
C GLY A 67 1.13 -12.68 1.41
N ALA A 68 0.15 -13.45 0.93
CA ALA A 68 0.01 -13.73 -0.50
C ALA A 68 -0.23 -12.44 -1.28
N VAL A 69 0.34 -12.34 -2.48
CA VAL A 69 0.28 -11.15 -3.33
C VAL A 69 -0.46 -11.48 -4.61
N THR A 70 -1.51 -10.73 -4.93
CA THR A 70 -2.14 -10.75 -6.25
C THR A 70 -1.80 -9.47 -6.99
N GLN A 71 -1.17 -9.58 -8.15
CA GLN A 71 -0.98 -8.46 -9.05
C GLN A 71 -2.18 -8.34 -10.00
N LEU A 72 -2.73 -7.13 -10.11
CA LEU A 72 -3.86 -6.84 -10.98
C LEU A 72 -3.45 -6.06 -12.23
N LEU A 73 -2.38 -5.26 -12.15
CA LEU A 73 -1.91 -4.44 -13.26
C LEU A 73 -0.40 -4.62 -13.47
N PRO A 74 0.08 -4.68 -14.72
CA PRO A 74 1.48 -4.46 -15.04
C PRO A 74 1.98 -3.13 -14.43
N PHE A 75 3.22 -3.08 -13.96
CA PHE A 75 3.80 -1.90 -13.33
C PHE A 75 4.08 -0.71 -14.27
N ASP A 76 3.95 -0.89 -15.59
CA ASP A 76 4.00 0.16 -16.61
C ASP A 76 2.62 0.78 -16.93
N ALA A 77 1.53 0.19 -16.43
CA ALA A 77 0.17 0.68 -16.64
C ALA A 77 -0.31 1.59 -15.49
N ILE A 78 -1.01 2.67 -15.82
CA ILE A 78 -1.55 3.59 -14.82
C ILE A 78 -2.77 2.98 -14.12
N GLY A 79 -2.66 2.69 -12.82
CA GLY A 79 -3.80 2.33 -11.97
C GLY A 79 -4.69 3.51 -11.57
N TRP A 80 -5.93 3.22 -11.16
CA TRP A 80 -6.93 4.21 -10.73
C TRP A 80 -7.20 4.12 -9.22
N HIS A 81 -6.18 4.31 -8.38
CA HIS A 81 -6.29 4.14 -6.92
C HIS A 81 -6.27 5.46 -6.15
N ALA A 82 -5.52 6.47 -6.61
CA ALA A 82 -5.31 7.72 -5.85
C ALA A 82 -6.49 8.69 -5.97
N GLY A 83 -7.18 8.70 -7.12
CA GLY A 83 -8.24 9.67 -7.41
C GLY A 83 -7.74 11.13 -7.31
N VAL A 84 -8.63 12.05 -6.88
CA VAL A 84 -8.25 13.45 -6.60
C VAL A 84 -7.24 13.50 -5.45
N SER A 85 -6.01 13.90 -5.76
CA SER A 85 -4.87 13.74 -4.88
C SER A 85 -3.80 14.81 -5.11
N GLN A 86 -3.10 15.21 -4.05
CA GLN A 86 -2.06 16.23 -4.06
C GLN A 86 -1.03 16.00 -2.94
N TRP A 87 0.25 16.17 -3.24
CA TRP A 87 1.32 16.18 -2.25
C TRP A 87 2.40 17.18 -2.68
N GLY A 88 2.70 18.13 -1.78
CA GLY A 88 3.45 19.32 -2.16
C GLY A 88 2.74 20.11 -3.26
N GLN A 89 3.44 20.36 -4.36
CA GLN A 89 2.92 21.11 -5.52
C GLN A 89 2.45 20.19 -6.67
N ARG A 90 2.54 18.86 -6.50
CA ARG A 90 2.14 17.87 -7.53
C ARG A 90 0.73 17.37 -7.25
N GLU A 91 -0.07 17.22 -8.29
CA GLU A 91 -1.45 16.72 -8.24
C GLU A 91 -1.65 15.51 -9.15
N GLY A 92 -2.70 14.72 -8.92
CA GLY A 92 -3.13 13.64 -9.81
C GLY A 92 -2.20 12.42 -9.76
N PHE A 93 -2.05 11.82 -8.57
CA PHE A 93 -0.98 10.86 -8.27
C PHE A 93 -1.03 9.55 -9.06
N ASN A 94 -2.16 9.14 -9.64
CA ASN A 94 -2.23 7.97 -10.52
C ASN A 94 -1.13 8.00 -11.60
N GLN A 95 -0.78 9.17 -12.13
CA GLN A 95 0.20 9.34 -13.21
C GLN A 95 1.67 9.21 -12.77
N TYR A 96 1.93 9.02 -11.47
CA TYR A 96 3.28 8.99 -10.91
C TYR A 96 3.50 7.82 -9.95
N SER A 97 2.50 6.94 -9.79
CA SER A 97 2.50 6.00 -8.69
C SER A 97 2.03 4.59 -8.98
N ILE A 98 2.63 3.64 -8.27
CA ILE A 98 2.14 2.27 -8.08
C ILE A 98 1.34 2.20 -6.77
N GLY A 99 0.16 1.59 -6.83
CA GLY A 99 -0.75 1.39 -5.68
C GLY A 99 -0.67 -0.02 -5.12
N ILE A 100 -0.46 -0.13 -3.80
CA ILE A 100 -0.46 -1.38 -3.04
C ILE A 100 -1.64 -1.37 -2.07
N GLU A 101 -2.60 -2.25 -2.29
CA GLU A 101 -3.74 -2.50 -1.41
C GLU A 101 -3.42 -3.62 -0.42
N ILE A 102 -3.76 -3.43 0.84
CA ILE A 102 -3.51 -4.42 1.89
C ILE A 102 -4.85 -4.83 2.50
N ASP A 103 -5.14 -6.12 2.54
CA ASP A 103 -6.37 -6.68 3.11
C ASP A 103 -6.49 -6.32 4.59
N ASN A 104 -7.34 -5.33 4.88
CA ASN A 104 -7.55 -4.80 6.22
C ASN A 104 -8.88 -4.03 6.26
N ALA A 105 -9.53 -4.05 7.42
CA ALA A 105 -10.84 -3.44 7.62
C ALA A 105 -10.77 -1.94 7.93
N GLY A 106 -9.57 -1.41 8.18
CA GLY A 106 -9.31 -0.01 8.49
C GLY A 106 -9.68 0.35 9.93
N GLN A 107 -10.21 1.57 10.08
CA GLN A 107 -10.69 2.08 11.36
C GLN A 107 -11.90 1.25 11.84
N LEU A 108 -11.91 0.91 13.13
CA LEU A 108 -12.97 0.18 13.80
C LEU A 108 -13.76 1.14 14.71
N GLU A 109 -14.97 0.73 15.08
CA GLU A 109 -15.82 1.42 16.05
C GLU A 109 -16.00 0.55 17.29
N GLN A 110 -16.01 1.16 18.47
CA GLN A 110 -16.31 0.43 19.70
C GLN A 110 -17.82 0.36 19.92
N LYS A 111 -18.40 -0.86 19.89
CA LYS A 111 -19.82 -1.13 20.15
C LYS A 111 -19.98 -2.31 21.10
N ASP A 112 -20.75 -2.13 22.17
CA ASP A 112 -21.07 -3.18 23.15
C ASP A 112 -19.84 -3.96 23.66
N GLY A 113 -18.75 -3.24 23.94
CA GLY A 113 -17.49 -3.81 24.42
C GLY A 113 -16.66 -4.54 23.35
N LYS A 114 -17.04 -4.46 22.07
CA LYS A 114 -16.30 -5.03 20.93
C LYS A 114 -15.80 -3.92 20.01
N CYS A 115 -14.75 -4.20 19.24
CA CYS A 115 -14.34 -3.35 18.12
C CYS A 115 -14.87 -3.96 16.83
N VAL A 116 -15.64 -3.20 16.05
CA VAL A 116 -16.33 -3.68 14.84
C VAL A 116 -15.96 -2.85 13.62
N SER A 117 -15.89 -3.47 12.44
CA SER A 117 -15.75 -2.75 11.17
C SER A 117 -17.05 -2.08 10.75
N TRP A 118 -16.99 -1.24 9.72
CA TRP A 118 -18.16 -0.60 9.11
C TRP A 118 -19.17 -1.59 8.50
N PHE A 119 -18.75 -2.84 8.26
CA PHE A 119 -19.61 -3.95 7.79
C PHE A 119 -19.98 -4.93 8.94
N ASP A 120 -19.99 -4.42 10.18
CA ASP A 120 -20.47 -5.12 11.38
C ASP A 120 -19.71 -6.42 11.74
N ARG A 121 -18.49 -6.61 11.26
CA ARG A 121 -17.62 -7.70 11.73
C ARG A 121 -16.90 -7.28 13.00
N ALA A 122 -17.07 -8.04 14.07
CA ALA A 122 -16.29 -7.87 15.30
C ALA A 122 -14.88 -8.48 15.16
N TYR A 123 -13.88 -7.79 15.69
CA TYR A 123 -12.49 -8.24 15.74
C TYR A 123 -12.07 -8.52 17.19
N PRO A 124 -11.28 -9.57 17.42
CA PRO A 124 -10.76 -9.88 18.75
C PRO A 124 -9.67 -8.86 19.15
N GLU A 125 -9.45 -8.67 20.45
CA GLU A 125 -8.59 -7.59 20.98
C GLU A 125 -7.14 -7.67 20.46
N GLU A 126 -6.62 -8.88 20.23
CA GLU A 126 -5.29 -9.12 19.66
C GLU A 126 -5.14 -8.62 18.21
N GLU A 127 -6.24 -8.47 17.49
CA GLU A 127 -6.31 -7.90 16.14
C GLU A 127 -6.68 -6.41 16.14
N VAL A 128 -6.82 -5.79 17.32
CA VAL A 128 -7.09 -4.36 17.46
C VAL A 128 -5.81 -3.61 17.76
N PHE A 129 -5.58 -2.51 17.05
CA PHE A 129 -4.54 -1.54 17.31
C PHE A 129 -5.17 -0.21 17.69
N TRP A 130 -4.81 0.35 18.85
CA TRP A 130 -5.23 1.68 19.26
C TRP A 130 -4.18 2.69 18.84
N GLY A 131 -4.57 3.67 18.04
CA GLY A 131 -3.65 4.69 17.53
C GLY A 131 -4.35 5.99 17.17
N VAL A 132 -3.58 7.06 17.19
CA VAL A 132 -4.03 8.38 16.74
C VAL A 132 -3.69 8.50 15.26
N HIS A 133 -4.70 8.60 14.41
CA HIS A 133 -4.49 8.88 13.00
C HIS A 133 -3.89 10.28 12.82
N ARG A 134 -2.98 10.47 11.86
CA ARG A 134 -2.24 11.74 11.70
C ARG A 134 -3.11 12.97 11.48
N ASN A 135 -4.31 12.78 10.92
CA ASN A 135 -5.30 13.85 10.70
C ASN A 135 -6.41 13.87 11.78
N GLN A 136 -6.24 13.17 12.90
CA GLN A 136 -7.14 13.12 14.04
C GLN A 136 -6.40 13.50 15.33
N ILE A 137 -7.14 13.73 16.41
CA ILE A 137 -6.57 14.12 17.72
C ILE A 137 -6.78 13.06 18.81
N GLU A 138 -7.70 12.12 18.61
CA GLU A 138 -8.02 11.07 19.57
C GLU A 138 -7.59 9.69 19.05
N ALA A 139 -7.24 8.81 19.98
CA ALA A 139 -6.94 7.42 19.66
C ALA A 139 -8.25 6.69 19.32
N THR A 140 -8.24 5.97 18.22
CA THR A 140 -9.36 5.12 17.78
C THR A 140 -8.86 3.68 17.58
N PRO A 141 -9.75 2.68 17.60
CA PRO A 141 -9.35 1.31 17.31
C PRO A 141 -9.23 1.11 15.80
N TRP A 142 -8.27 0.31 15.37
CA TRP A 142 -7.98 -0.03 13.98
C TRP A 142 -7.74 -1.53 13.87
N HIS A 143 -8.09 -2.13 12.74
CA HIS A 143 -7.73 -3.52 12.47
C HIS A 143 -6.22 -3.61 12.22
N ARG A 144 -5.54 -4.45 13.00
CA ARG A 144 -4.09 -4.63 13.00
C ARG A 144 -3.64 -5.40 11.75
N PHE A 145 -2.63 -4.89 11.05
CA PHE A 145 -1.94 -5.62 9.99
C PHE A 145 -1.17 -6.82 10.53
N THR A 146 -1.16 -7.95 9.82
CA THR A 146 -0.31 -9.08 10.21
C THR A 146 1.15 -8.73 9.99
N LYS A 147 2.04 -9.40 10.72
CA LYS A 147 3.48 -9.27 10.50
C LYS A 147 3.86 -9.63 9.06
N VAL A 148 3.29 -10.72 8.52
CA VAL A 148 3.58 -11.20 7.16
C VAL A 148 3.08 -10.23 6.08
N GLN A 149 1.99 -9.52 6.30
CA GLN A 149 1.56 -8.42 5.41
C GLN A 149 2.60 -7.30 5.37
N VAL A 150 3.07 -6.85 6.54
CA VAL A 150 4.05 -5.76 6.61
C VAL A 150 5.37 -6.19 5.96
N GLU A 151 5.80 -7.43 6.16
CA GLU A 151 7.01 -8.00 5.53
C GLU A 151 6.86 -8.10 4.01
N ALA A 152 5.72 -8.57 3.50
CA ALA A 152 5.44 -8.64 2.07
C ALA A 152 5.46 -7.26 1.42
N VAL A 153 4.79 -6.26 2.03
CA VAL A 153 4.79 -4.87 1.54
C VAL A 153 6.21 -4.28 1.55
N GLU A 154 7.01 -4.57 2.56
CA GLU A 154 8.41 -4.13 2.60
C GLU A 154 9.25 -4.75 1.47
N GLU A 155 9.09 -6.05 1.20
CA GLU A 155 9.74 -6.72 0.08
C GLU A 155 9.31 -6.11 -1.26
N LEU A 156 8.01 -5.91 -1.48
CA LEU A 156 7.46 -5.27 -2.67
C LEU A 156 8.03 -3.87 -2.88
N CYS A 157 8.00 -3.02 -1.84
CA CYS A 157 8.53 -1.68 -1.92
C CYS A 157 10.03 -1.68 -2.28
N ARG A 158 10.83 -2.55 -1.66
CA ARG A 158 12.26 -2.70 -1.99
C ARG A 158 12.47 -3.08 -3.45
N LEU A 159 11.67 -4.03 -3.95
CA LEU A 159 11.73 -4.50 -5.33
C LEU A 159 11.40 -3.37 -6.32
N LEU A 160 10.31 -2.65 -6.07
CA LEU A 160 9.83 -1.56 -6.92
C LEU A 160 10.81 -0.37 -6.93
N ILE A 161 11.37 -0.03 -5.77
CA ILE A 161 12.42 1.00 -5.66
C ILE A 161 13.64 0.60 -6.49
N ALA A 162 14.09 -0.65 -6.40
CA ALA A 162 15.26 -1.11 -7.13
C ALA A 162 15.04 -1.15 -8.65
N GLU A 163 13.87 -1.60 -9.10
CA GLU A 163 13.55 -1.76 -10.52
C GLU A 163 13.25 -0.42 -11.22
N TYR A 164 12.47 0.44 -10.57
CA TYR A 164 11.95 1.67 -11.20
C TYR A 164 12.56 2.96 -10.64
N GLY A 165 13.46 2.87 -9.65
CA GLY A 165 14.06 4.05 -9.03
C GLY A 165 13.07 4.90 -8.25
N LEU A 166 12.01 4.32 -7.70
CA LEU A 166 10.98 5.05 -6.95
C LEU A 166 11.58 5.71 -5.70
N ARG A 167 11.20 6.96 -5.45
CA ARG A 167 11.82 7.82 -4.42
C ARG A 167 10.89 8.13 -3.26
N HIS A 168 9.59 7.88 -3.44
CA HIS A 168 8.57 8.22 -2.46
C HIS A 168 7.74 6.99 -2.12
N ILE A 169 7.45 6.82 -0.83
CA ILE A 169 6.43 5.90 -0.33
C ILE A 169 5.45 6.78 0.44
N LEU A 170 4.20 6.87 0.02
CA LEU A 170 3.16 7.71 0.61
C LEU A 170 1.96 6.85 1.06
N GLY A 171 1.24 7.30 2.09
CA GLY A 171 -0.09 6.82 2.41
C GLY A 171 -1.14 7.60 1.64
N HIS A 172 -2.30 6.99 1.37
CA HIS A 172 -3.40 7.67 0.71
C HIS A 172 -3.89 8.90 1.50
N GLU A 173 -3.86 8.82 2.84
CA GLU A 173 -4.14 9.89 3.79
C GLU A 173 -3.22 11.11 3.67
N GLU A 174 -2.02 10.96 3.10
CA GLU A 174 -1.08 12.07 2.92
C GLU A 174 -1.32 12.82 1.60
N ILE A 175 -1.81 12.12 0.59
CA ILE A 175 -2.12 12.70 -0.71
C ILE A 175 -3.58 13.18 -0.81
N ALA A 176 -4.44 12.78 0.13
CA ALA A 176 -5.86 13.13 0.16
C ALA A 176 -6.40 13.30 1.60
N PRO A 177 -5.80 14.18 2.42
CA PRO A 177 -5.99 14.22 3.89
C PRO A 177 -7.41 14.48 4.40
N GLN A 178 -8.25 15.11 3.59
CA GLN A 178 -9.65 15.39 3.94
C GLN A 178 -10.63 14.32 3.45
N ARG A 179 -10.17 13.38 2.62
CA ARG A 179 -11.00 12.37 1.95
C ARG A 179 -10.64 10.94 2.35
N LYS A 180 -9.37 10.71 2.71
CA LYS A 180 -8.79 9.39 2.93
C LYS A 180 -8.07 9.33 4.27
N ILE A 181 -8.13 8.16 4.89
CA ILE A 181 -7.57 7.87 6.22
C ILE A 181 -6.74 6.58 6.22
N ASP A 182 -6.52 6.00 5.04
CA ASP A 182 -5.71 4.82 4.80
C ASP A 182 -4.25 5.20 4.45
N PRO A 183 -3.24 4.42 4.86
CA PRO A 183 -3.35 3.11 5.52
C PRO A 183 -3.58 3.18 7.04
N GLY A 184 -3.68 4.38 7.62
CA GLY A 184 -3.96 4.58 9.02
C GLY A 184 -2.77 4.29 9.94
N PRO A 185 -2.91 4.61 11.24
CA PRO A 185 -1.82 4.51 12.21
C PRO A 185 -1.41 3.06 12.53
N ALA A 186 -2.25 2.07 12.18
CA ALA A 186 -1.92 0.65 12.37
C ALA A 186 -0.85 0.16 11.38
N PHE A 187 -0.67 0.81 10.24
CA PHE A 187 0.40 0.47 9.31
C PHE A 187 1.69 1.24 9.66
N PRO A 188 2.84 0.57 9.78
CA PRO A 188 4.09 1.21 10.21
C PRO A 188 4.81 1.98 9.09
N LEU A 189 4.11 2.93 8.45
CA LEU A 189 4.56 3.65 7.25
C LEU A 189 5.89 4.40 7.46
N ASP A 190 6.03 5.13 8.55
CA ASP A 190 7.24 5.91 8.82
C ASP A 190 8.45 5.02 9.11
N GLY A 191 8.23 3.89 9.80
CA GLY A 191 9.26 2.87 10.00
C GLY A 191 9.71 2.23 8.68
N LEU A 192 8.76 1.92 7.79
CA LEU A 192 9.04 1.40 6.46
C LEU A 192 9.91 2.38 5.63
N ARG A 193 9.53 3.66 5.60
CA ARG A 193 10.30 4.72 4.92
C ARG A 193 11.71 4.85 5.46
N ALA A 194 11.86 4.87 6.79
CA ALA A 194 13.16 5.01 7.43
C ALA A 194 14.11 3.86 7.01
N ARG A 195 13.60 2.63 6.92
CA ARG A 195 14.38 1.46 6.47
C ARG A 195 14.74 1.53 4.99
N LEU A 196 13.79 1.88 4.12
CA LEU A 196 13.96 1.73 2.68
C LEU A 196 14.53 2.95 1.96
N LEU A 197 14.18 4.17 2.41
CA LEU A 197 14.59 5.41 1.72
C LEU A 197 15.80 6.07 2.39
N HIS A 198 15.99 5.87 3.70
CA HIS A 198 17.06 6.53 4.47
C HIS A 198 18.17 5.58 4.93
N GLY A 199 18.05 4.27 4.66
CA GLY A 199 19.04 3.24 5.07
C GLY A 199 20.38 3.28 4.33
N SER A 200 20.54 4.12 3.30
CA SER A 200 21.76 4.21 2.48
C SER A 200 22.77 5.25 2.99
N VAL A 201 23.09 5.24 4.29
CA VAL A 201 24.33 5.88 4.79
C VAL A 201 25.31 4.82 5.31
N ALA A 202 24.82 3.69 5.83
CA ALA A 202 25.67 2.64 6.39
C ALA A 202 26.31 1.73 5.31
N SER A 203 25.61 1.43 4.21
CA SER A 203 26.16 0.58 3.13
C SER A 203 27.28 1.27 2.35
N LEU A 204 27.13 2.56 2.05
CA LEU A 204 28.12 3.39 1.35
C LEU A 204 29.42 3.61 2.13
N LEU A 205 29.38 3.52 3.47
CA LEU A 205 30.58 3.62 4.32
C LEU A 205 31.27 2.27 4.53
N SER A 206 30.55 1.15 4.39
CA SER A 206 31.16 -0.19 4.46
C SER A 206 31.98 -0.54 3.21
N GLU A 207 31.65 0.03 2.06
CA GLU A 207 32.37 -0.20 0.79
C GLU A 207 33.62 0.69 0.61
N ARG A 208 33.81 1.71 1.45
CA ARG A 208 34.97 2.62 1.39
C ARG A 208 36.01 2.40 2.50
N GLY A 209 35.80 1.41 3.37
CA GLY A 209 36.61 1.16 4.57
C GLY A 209 37.61 0.00 4.46
N GLY A 210 37.86 -0.51 3.26
CA GLY A 210 38.69 -1.69 3.04
C GLY A 210 39.85 -1.44 2.09
N GLU A 211 40.81 -0.60 2.47
CA GLU A 211 42.21 -0.66 2.01
C GLU A 211 43.06 0.16 2.99
N ILE A 212 43.94 -0.54 3.72
CA ILE A 212 45.01 0.02 4.56
C ILE A 212 46.28 0.03 3.73
#